data_AF-A0AAU8LC62-F1
#
_entry.id   AF-A0AAU8LC62-F1
#
_cell.length_a   1.000
_cell.length_b   1.000
_cell.length_c   1.000
_cell.angle_alpha   90.00
_cell.angle_beta   90.00
_cell.angle_gamma   90.00
#
_symmetry.space_group_name_H-M   'P 1'
#
loop_
_entity.id
_entity.type
_entity.pdbx_description
1 polymer ?
#
loop_
_entity_poly.entity_id
_entity_poly.type
_entity_poly.pdbx_seq_one_letter_code
_entity_poly.pdbx_strand_id
1 'polypeptide(L)' 'MPTLSIQAKKAHFAKVRRSNYAASLRLEGYDSTPLDAERPLATREELLKTYRNKQA' A
#
# COMPACT_ATOMS: atom_id res chain seq x y z
N MET A 1 -2.44 -22.16 27.78
CA MET A 1 -2.23 -21.31 26.58
C MET A 1 -2.47 -19.86 26.99
N PRO A 2 -1.51 -18.94 26.78
CA PRO A 2 -1.77 -17.52 27.03
C PRO A 2 -2.88 -17.04 26.07
N THR A 3 -3.89 -16.37 26.62
CA THR A 3 -4.99 -15.78 25.85
C THR A 3 -4.49 -14.55 25.11
N LEU A 4 -4.40 -14.64 23.78
CA LEU A 4 -4.01 -13.51 22.93
C LEU A 4 -5.05 -12.38 23.00
N SER A 5 -4.62 -11.20 23.47
CA SER A 5 -5.48 -10.03 23.53
C SER A 5 -5.84 -9.50 22.14
N ILE A 6 -6.96 -8.79 22.05
CA ILE A 6 -7.37 -8.10 20.81
C ILE A 6 -6.30 -7.08 20.39
N GLN A 7 -5.69 -6.40 21.35
CA GLN A 7 -4.63 -5.43 21.12
C GLN A 7 -3.40 -6.09 20.49
N ALA A 8 -3.00 -7.27 20.96
CA ALA A 8 -1.89 -8.02 20.37
C ALA A 8 -2.18 -8.41 18.91
N LYS A 9 -3.42 -8.84 18.60
CA LYS A 9 -3.86 -9.15 17.23
C LYS A 9 -3.81 -7.91 16.32
N LYS A 10 -4.29 -6.76 16.81
CA LYS A 10 -4.25 -5.48 16.06
C LYS A 10 -2.82 -5.03 15.79
N ALA A 11 -1.92 -5.13 16.78
CA ALA A 11 -0.52 -4.78 16.64
C ALA A 11 0.19 -5.66 15.60
N HIS A 12 -0.07 -6.97 15.64
CA HIS A 12 0.45 -7.89 14.64
C HIS A 12 -0.05 -7.56 13.23
N PHE A 13 -1.35 -7.33 13.07
CA PHE A 13 -1.93 -6.93 11.78
C PHE A 13 -1.31 -5.64 11.25
N ALA A 14 -1.17 -4.60 12.09
CA ALA A 14 -0.55 -3.34 11.69
C ALA A 14 0.90 -3.53 11.18
N LYS A 15 1.65 -4.46 11.79
CA LYS A 15 3.02 -4.82 11.38
C LYS A 15 3.08 -5.48 10.00
N VAL A 16 2.17 -6.41 9.70
CA VAL A 16 2.30 -7.30 8.52
C VAL A 16 1.39 -6.92 7.35
N ARG A 17 0.38 -6.05 7.55
CA ARG A 17 -0.65 -5.78 6.53
C ARG A 17 -0.08 -5.31 5.19
N ARG A 18 0.95 -4.44 5.20
CA ARG A 18 1.52 -3.88 3.97
C ARG A 18 2.30 -4.92 3.17
N SER A 19 3.14 -5.71 3.84
CA SER A 19 3.91 -6.79 3.20
C SER A 19 3.00 -7.88 2.64
N ASN A 20 1.93 -8.24 3.38
CA ASN A 20 0.98 -9.25 2.94
C ASN A 20 0.20 -8.79 1.72
N TYR A 21 -0.25 -7.53 1.70
CA TYR A 21 -0.95 -6.97 0.53
C TYR A 21 -0.05 -6.95 -0.71
N ALA A 22 1.20 -6.51 -0.60
CA ALA A 22 2.15 -6.55 -1.71
C ALA A 22 2.43 -7.98 -2.21
N ALA A 23 2.47 -8.96 -1.29
CA ALA A 23 2.59 -10.37 -1.67
C ALA A 23 1.35 -10.88 -2.42
N SER A 24 0.14 -10.52 -1.98
CA SER A 24 -1.11 -10.84 -2.68
C SER A 24 -1.13 -10.29 -4.10
N LEU A 25 -0.73 -9.03 -4.30
CA LEU A 25 -0.65 -8.43 -5.64
C LEU A 25 0.30 -9.21 -6.56
N ARG A 26 1.46 -9.65 -6.05
CA ARG A 26 2.38 -10.50 -6.83
C ARG A 26 1.77 -11.85 -7.20
N LEU A 27 1.02 -12.47 -6.29
CA LEU A 27 0.32 -13.74 -6.58
C LEU A 27 -0.76 -13.57 -7.66
N GLU A 28 -1.37 -12.39 -7.75
CA GLU A 28 -2.35 -12.04 -8.79
C GLU A 28 -1.70 -11.63 -10.12
N GLY A 29 -0.36 -11.62 -10.19
CA GLY A 29 0.40 -11.30 -11.41
C GLY A 29 0.71 -9.81 -11.60
N TYR A 30 0.45 -8.97 -10.61
CA TYR A 30 0.87 -7.56 -10.65
C TYR A 30 2.37 -7.43 -10.36
N ASP A 31 3.07 -6.65 -11.19
CA ASP A 31 4.45 -6.25 -10.98
C ASP A 31 4.53 -5.22 -9.83
N SER A 32 4.47 -5.73 -8.60
CA SER A 32 4.42 -4.94 -7.38
C SER A 32 5.60 -5.26 -6.47
N THR A 33 6.29 -4.20 -6.06
CA THR A 33 7.48 -4.26 -5.21
C THR A 33 7.21 -3.61 -3.86
N PRO A 34 7.97 -3.93 -2.81
CA PRO A 34 7.87 -3.21 -1.53
C PRO A 34 8.10 -1.69 -1.67
N LEU A 35 8.93 -1.27 -2.64
CA LEU A 35 9.24 0.13 -2.92
C LEU A 35 8.02 0.93 -3.39
N ASP A 36 7.05 0.28 -4.04
CA ASP A 36 5.81 0.94 -4.48
C ASP A 36 4.99 1.48 -3.30
N ALA A 37 5.14 0.89 -2.11
CA ALA A 37 4.49 1.38 -0.89
C ALA A 37 5.20 2.60 -0.26
N GLU A 38 6.45 2.84 -0.62
CA GLU A 38 7.25 3.99 -0.15
C GLU A 38 7.21 5.16 -1.13
N ARG A 39 6.85 4.89 -2.40
CA ARG A 39 6.76 5.93 -3.43
C ARG A 39 5.70 6.96 -3.05
N PRO A 40 6.07 8.25 -2.90
CA PRO A 40 5.08 9.29 -2.66
C PRO A 40 4.14 9.38 -3.86
N LEU A 41 2.84 9.39 -3.59
CA LEU A 41 1.83 9.62 -4.60
C LEU A 41 1.70 11.12 -4.83
N ALA A 42 1.55 11.51 -6.09
CA ALA A 42 1.25 12.89 -6.44
C ALA A 42 -0.05 13.32 -5.77
N THR A 43 -0.08 14.58 -5.33
CA THR A 43 -1.29 15.23 -4.86
C THR A 43 -2.31 15.35 -5.98
N ARG A 44 -3.56 15.60 -5.61
CA ARG A 44 -4.64 15.77 -6.57
C ARG A 44 -4.37 16.97 -7.49
N GLU A 45 -3.86 18.06 -6.95
CA GLU A 45 -3.53 19.29 -7.67
C GLU A 45 -2.43 19.03 -8.71
N GLU A 46 -1.37 18.32 -8.32
CA GLU A 46 -0.27 17.92 -9.22
C GLU A 46 -0.80 17.06 -10.37
N LEU A 47 -1.62 16.06 -10.08
CA LEU A 47 -2.24 15.21 -11.10
C LEU A 47 -3.09 16.03 -12.08
N LEU A 48 -3.95 16.93 -11.57
CA LEU A 48 -4.80 17.77 -12.42
C LEU A 48 -3.98 18.67 -13.35
N LYS A 49 -2.87 19.23 -12.88
CA LYS A 49 -1.96 20.03 -13.72
C LYS A 49 -1.34 19.17 -14.83
N THR A 50 -0.84 17.98 -14.49
CA THR A 50 -0.25 17.05 -15.48
C THR A 50 -1.25 16.66 -16.56
N TYR A 51 -2.49 16.30 -16.20
CA TYR A 51 -3.49 15.87 -17.18
C TYR A 51 -4.03 17.00 -18.05
N ARG A 52 -4.22 18.21 -17.48
CA ARG A 52 -4.63 19.39 -18.26
C ARG A 52 -3.59 19.77 -19.32
N ASN A 53 -2.31 19.68 -18.98
CA ASN A 53 -1.22 19.98 -19.91
C ASN A 53 -1.00 18.89 -20.98
N LYS A 54 -1.54 17.68 -20.77
CA LYS A 54 -1.40 16.54 -21.68
C LYS A 54 -2.53 16.45 -22.72
N GLN A 55 -3.60 17.21 -22.53
CA GLN A 55 -4.73 17.35 -23.47
C GLN A 55 -4.60 18.55 -24.42
N ALA A 56 -3.51 19.32 -24.31
CA ALA A 56 -3.21 20.48 -25.16
C ALA A 56 -2.28 20.12 -26.31
#